data_AF-A0A2G6NPT1-F1
#
_entry.id   AF-A0A2G6NPT1-F1
#
_cell.length_a   1.000
_cell.length_b   1.000
_cell.length_c   1.000
_cell.angle_alpha   90.00
_cell.angle_beta   90.00
_cell.angle_gamma   90.00
#
_symmetry.space_group_name_H-M   'P 1'
#
loop_
_entity.id
_entity.type
_entity.pdbx_description
1 polymer ?
#
loop_
_entity_poly.entity_id
_entity_poly.type
_entity_poly.pdbx_seq_one_letter_code
_entity_poly.pdbx_strand_id
1 'polypeptide(L)' 'MEGQLIALAIDTFKTTLVISLPMLGAGLIAGLLISIFQATTQINEMTLSFVPKIILVAAV' A
#
# COMPACT_ATOMS: atom_id res chain seq x y z
N MET A 1 7.32 4.84 35.46
CA MET A 1 7.93 5.47 34.26
C MET A 1 7.93 4.51 33.06
N GLU A 2 8.03 3.20 33.25
CA GLU A 2 8.01 2.19 32.17
C GLU A 2 6.68 2.10 31.41
N GLY A 3 5.53 2.20 32.09
CA GLY A 3 4.21 2.13 31.45
C GLY A 3 3.94 3.28 30.45
N GLN A 4 4.50 4.47 30.68
CA GLN A 4 4.39 5.59 29.73
C GLN A 4 5.21 5.34 28.47
N LEU A 5 6.36 4.66 28.59
CA LEU A 5 7.20 4.30 27.45
C LEU A 5 6.47 3.30 26.53
N ILE A 6 5.80 2.31 27.13
CA ILE A 6 5.00 1.31 26.42
C ILE A 6 3.78 1.97 25.75
N ALA A 7 3.08 2.87 26.45
CA ALA A 7 1.95 3.59 25.87
C ALA A 7 2.37 4.44 24.66
N LEU A 8 3.50 5.14 24.75
CA LEU A 8 4.05 5.91 23.64
C LEU A 8 4.42 5.02 22.45
N ALA A 9 5.02 3.85 22.70
CA ALA A 9 5.33 2.89 21.65
C ALA A 9 4.06 2.41 20.93
N ILE A 10 3.02 2.05 21.68
CA ILE A 10 1.74 1.59 21.12
C ILE A 10 1.10 2.68 20.26
N ASP A 11 1.05 3.93 20.74
CA ASP A 11 0.46 5.03 19.98
C ASP A 11 1.27 5.39 18.74
N THR A 12 2.60 5.27 18.80
CA THR A 12 3.47 5.44 17.63
C THR A 12 3.18 4.39 16.56
N PHE A 13 3.04 3.12 16.94
CA PHE A 13 2.70 2.04 16.01
C PHE A 13 1.29 2.21 15.43
N LYS A 14 0.31 2.56 16.25
CA LYS A 14 -1.05 2.86 15.77
C LYS A 14 -1.07 3.99 14.76
N THR A 15 -0.36 5.08 15.05
CA THR A 15 -0.28 6.24 14.16
C THR A 15 0.39 5.87 12.84
N THR A 16 1.50 5.14 12.90
CA THR A 16 2.21 4.64 11.71
C THR A 16 1.32 3.73 10.87
N LEU A 17 0.56 2.82 11.50
CA LEU A 17 -0.37 1.93 10.82
C LEU A 17 -1.45 2.74 10.08
N VAL A 18 -2.07 3.71 10.74
CA VAL A 18 -3.15 4.53 10.15
C VAL A 18 -2.63 5.37 8.99
N ILE A 19 -1.41 5.92 9.08
CA ILE A 19 -0.81 6.72 8.00
C ILE A 19 -0.42 5.83 6.80
N SER A 20 0.08 4.62 7.03
CA SER A 20 0.50 3.71 5.95
C SER A 20 -0.67 2.95 5.29
N LEU A 21 -1.78 2.77 6.00
CA LEU A 21 -2.99 2.09 5.54
C LEU A 21 -3.52 2.55 4.16
N PRO A 22 -3.72 3.86 3.89
CA PRO A 22 -4.27 4.30 2.61
C PRO A 22 -3.33 4.01 1.44
N MET A 23 -2.02 4.24 1.60
CA MET A 23 -1.02 3.95 0.56
C MET A 23 -0.92 2.44 0.28
N LEU A 24 -0.88 1.61 1.34
CA LEU A 24 -0.84 0.15 1.21
C LEU A 24 -2.13 -0.40 0.58
N GLY A 25 -3.29 0.12 0.98
CA GLY A 25 -4.58 -0.26 0.44
C GLY A 25 -4.71 0.07 -1.05
N ALA A 26 -4.33 1.28 -1.45
CA ALA A 26 -4.30 1.71 -2.85
C ALA A 26 -3.36 0.82 -3.69
N GLY A 27 -2.14 0.57 -3.19
CA GLY A 27 -1.18 -0.31 -3.86
C GLY A 27 -1.66 -1.76 -4.00
N LEU A 28 -2.34 -2.28 -2.99
CA LEU A 28 -2.91 -3.63 -3.00
C LEU A 28 -4.04 -3.76 -4.01
N ILE A 29 -5.00 -2.83 -4.01
CA ILE A 29 -6.12 -2.81 -4.97
C ILE A 29 -5.58 -2.70 -6.40
N ALA A 30 -4.67 -1.76 -6.64
CA ALA A 30 -4.04 -1.57 -7.95
C ALA A 30 -3.31 -2.82 -8.43
N GLY A 31 -2.45 -3.38 -7.57
CA GLY A 31 -1.67 -4.57 -7.89
C GLY A 31 -2.55 -5.77 -8.21
N LEU A 32 -3.63 -5.95 -7.46
CA LEU A 32 -4.57 -7.05 -7.66
C LEU A 32 -5.32 -6.91 -8.99
N LEU A 33 -5.88 -5.74 -9.28
CA LEU A 33 -6.57 -5.47 -10.55
C LEU A 33 -5.66 -5.66 -11.76
N ILE A 34 -4.42 -5.15 -11.69
CA ILE A 34 -3.46 -5.28 -12.79
C ILE A 34 -3.02 -6.73 -12.96
N SER A 35 -2.76 -7.46 -11.86
CA SER A 35 -2.35 -8.87 -11.94
C SER A 35 -3.42 -9.75 -12.60
N ILE A 36 -4.71 -9.48 -12.32
CA ILE A 36 -5.82 -10.17 -12.96
C ILE A 36 -5.88 -9.81 -14.44
N PHE A 37 -5.78 -8.52 -14.77
CA PHE A 37 -5.79 -8.06 -16.16
C PHE A 37 -4.65 -8.70 -16.98
N GLN A 38 -3.43 -8.71 -16.43
CA GLN A 38 -2.26 -9.31 -17.07
C GLN A 38 -2.43 -10.83 -17.23
N ALA A 39 -2.96 -11.52 -16.23
CA ALA A 39 -3.20 -12.96 -16.29
C ALA A 39 -4.28 -13.33 -17.33
N THR A 40 -5.39 -12.59 -17.39
CA THR A 40 -6.50 -12.87 -18.32
C THR A 40 -6.13 -12.56 -19.77
N THR A 41 -5.36 -11.50 -20.01
CA THR A 41 -4.96 -11.08 -21.37
C THR A 41 -3.64 -11.67 -21.84
N GLN A 42 -2.91 -12.35 -20.95
CA GLN A 42 -1.54 -12.86 -21.18
C GLN A 42 -0.52 -11.76 -21.54
N ILE A 43 -0.81 -10.50 -21.21
CA ILE A 43 0.10 -9.38 -21.41
C ILE A 43 0.97 -9.23 -20.16
N ASN A 44 2.24 -9.68 -20.25
CA ASN A 44 3.22 -9.52 -19.17
C ASN A 44 4.19 -8.36 -19.47
N GLU A 45 3.62 -7.16 -19.55
CA GLU A 45 4.40 -5.93 -19.75
C GLU A 45 4.71 -5.28 -18.41
N MET A 46 6.01 -5.13 -18.12
CA MET A 46 6.51 -4.57 -16.86
C MET A 46 5.98 -3.15 -16.60
N THR A 47 5.75 -2.37 -17.66
CA THR A 47 5.24 -0.98 -17.58
C THR A 47 3.80 -0.90 -17.07
N LEU A 48 2.94 -1.87 -17.42
CA LEU A 48 1.54 -1.93 -16.97
C LEU A 48 1.44 -2.16 -15.45
N SER A 49 2.44 -2.80 -14.84
CA SER A 49 2.50 -2.97 -13.38
C SER A 49 3.04 -1.74 -12.65
N PHE A 50 3.84 -0.91 -13.32
CA PHE A 50 4.63 0.14 -12.68
C PHE A 50 3.93 1.50 -12.71
N VAL A 51 3.42 1.92 -13.88
CA VAL A 51 2.82 3.25 -14.07
C VAL A 51 1.56 3.46 -13.21
N PRO A 52 0.58 2.54 -13.21
CA PRO A 52 -0.64 2.75 -12.43
C PRO A 52 -0.38 2.76 -10.92
N LYS A 53 0.59 1.97 -10.43
CA LYS A 53 0.97 1.98 -9.00
C LYS A 53 1.54 3.32 -8.57
N ILE A 54 2.40 3.94 -9.39
CA ILE A 54 2.96 5.27 -9.08
C ILE A 54 1.86 6.31 -9.02
N ILE A 55 0.93 6.32 -9.98
CA ILE A 55 -0.17 7.28 -10.01
C ILE A 55 -1.06 7.12 -8.77
N LEU A 56 -1.38 5.88 -8.38
CA LEU A 56 -2.18 5.60 -7.19
C LEU A 56 -1.50 6.02 -5.89
N VAL A 57 -0.19 5.79 -5.75
CA VAL A 57 0.58 6.23 -4.58
C VAL A 57 0.75 7.75 -4.55
N ALA A 58 0.85 8.42 -5.69
CA ALA A 58 0.98 9.89 -5.75
C ALA A 58 -0.35 10.62 -5.51
N ALA A 59 -1.49 9.97 -5.77
CA ALA A 59 -2.82 10.55 -5.60
C ALA A 59 -3.38 10.41 -4.18
N VAL A 60 -2.78 9.55 -3.35
CA VAL A 60 -3.20 9.19 -1.99
C VAL A 60 -2.18 9.70 -0.99
#